data_AF-A0A533UPV4-F1
#
_entry.id   AF-A0A533UPV4-F1
#
_cell.length_a   1.000
_cell.length_b   1.000
_cell.length_c   1.000
_cell.angle_alpha   90.00
_cell.angle_beta   90.00
_cell.angle_gamma   90.00
#
_symmetry.space_group_name_H-M   'P 1'
#
loop_
_entity.id
_entity.type
_entity.pdbx_description
1 polymer ?
#
loop_
_entity_poly.entity_id
_entity_poly.type
_entity_poly.pdbx_seq_one_letter_code
_entity_poly.pdbx_strand_id
1 'polypeptide(L)'
;MNEFRPSTINLTMYILVSIASISSSWLPYVAVYAVDFYSKDESPFGISNGDWVAKYWDWDYSLPIDPQSNVIAGLKENGCLIHKENSIAMLADTAAGGVWNQNCTISRNEGILIPIWTGECNAGEKDCLDQPFEQLSKAARGFDLGKIKGLVKVDNIPVAALDAIDYKTNMMNNVTEVYTKQFNATVPTDSHVTNEKYGTFPAAAHGWFVFLKPLQPGNHTVYYQNSVEPTTLSGAGNSNTAQFTYHFKVE
;
A
#
# COMPACT_ATOMS: atom_id res chain seq x y z
N MET A 1 -47.53 -30.83 -89.50
CA MET A 1 -48.61 -29.97 -88.95
C MET A 1 -48.25 -29.71 -87.50
N ASN A 2 -47.79 -28.49 -87.24
CA ASN A 2 -47.35 -27.98 -85.94
C ASN A 2 -48.49 -27.19 -85.30
N GLU A 3 -48.73 -27.40 -84.00
CA GLU A 3 -49.40 -26.53 -83.02
C GLU A 3 -49.68 -27.41 -81.77
N PHE A 4 -49.59 -27.03 -80.49
CA PHE A 4 -49.61 -25.75 -79.78
C PHE A 4 -48.86 -25.92 -78.41
N ARG A 5 -48.32 -24.80 -77.87
CA ARG A 5 -47.54 -24.63 -76.61
C ARG A 5 -48.28 -24.99 -75.30
N PRO A 6 -47.51 -25.19 -74.20
CA PRO A 6 -47.84 -24.57 -72.93
C PRO A 6 -46.75 -23.60 -72.42
N SER A 7 -47.23 -22.64 -71.63
CA SER A 7 -46.58 -21.49 -71.03
C SER A 7 -45.69 -21.81 -69.82
N THR A 8 -44.49 -21.24 -69.76
CA THR A 8 -43.68 -21.16 -68.53
C THR A 8 -43.57 -19.71 -68.07
N ILE A 9 -43.97 -19.49 -66.82
CA ILE A 9 -43.93 -18.25 -66.05
C ILE A 9 -42.46 -17.86 -65.78
N ASN A 10 -42.05 -16.66 -66.16
CA ASN A 10 -40.75 -16.08 -65.77
C ASN A 10 -40.95 -15.26 -64.49
N LEU A 11 -40.35 -15.70 -63.38
CA LEU A 11 -40.34 -14.97 -62.12
C LEU A 11 -39.02 -14.18 -62.02
N THR A 12 -39.07 -12.88 -62.33
CA THR A 12 -37.91 -11.98 -62.19
C THR A 12 -37.72 -11.63 -60.72
N MET A 13 -36.68 -12.19 -60.09
CA MET A 13 -36.29 -11.91 -58.71
C MET A 13 -35.36 -10.71 -58.66
N TYR A 14 -35.80 -9.59 -58.08
CA TYR A 14 -34.96 -8.42 -57.80
C TYR A 14 -34.24 -8.60 -56.46
N ILE A 15 -32.90 -8.60 -56.47
CA ILE A 15 -32.08 -8.58 -55.26
C ILE A 15 -31.61 -7.14 -55.02
N LEU A 16 -32.11 -6.50 -53.97
CA LEU A 16 -31.59 -5.23 -53.44
C LEU A 16 -30.43 -5.53 -52.49
N VAL A 17 -29.22 -5.11 -52.85
CA VAL A 17 -28.04 -5.17 -51.98
C VAL A 17 -27.87 -3.80 -51.31
N SER A 18 -28.20 -3.71 -50.02
CA SER A 18 -27.91 -2.55 -49.18
C SER A 18 -26.52 -2.71 -48.57
N ILE A 19 -25.57 -1.85 -48.96
CA ILE A 19 -24.23 -1.79 -48.37
C ILE A 19 -24.30 -0.95 -47.10
N ALA A 20 -24.17 -1.60 -45.93
CA ALA A 20 -24.02 -0.90 -44.66
C ALA A 20 -22.54 -0.52 -44.46
N SER A 21 -22.25 0.78 -44.49
CA SER A 21 -20.92 1.33 -44.21
C SER A 21 -20.60 1.19 -42.72
N ILE A 22 -19.77 0.22 -42.35
CA ILE A 22 -19.25 0.10 -40.98
C ILE A 22 -18.15 1.16 -40.83
N SER A 23 -18.48 2.26 -40.15
CA SER A 23 -17.48 3.23 -39.69
C SER A 23 -16.76 2.62 -38.48
N SER A 24 -15.51 2.22 -38.68
CA SER A 24 -14.62 1.77 -37.60
C SER A 24 -14.10 3.00 -36.85
N SER A 25 -14.82 3.40 -35.80
CA SER A 25 -14.33 4.34 -34.80
C SER A 25 -13.19 3.68 -34.02
N TRP A 26 -11.97 4.14 -34.29
CA TRP A 26 -10.79 3.82 -33.51
C TRP A 26 -10.94 4.44 -32.12
N LEU A 27 -11.34 3.63 -31.13
CA LEU A 27 -11.19 4.03 -29.73
C LEU A 27 -9.70 3.96 -29.37
N PRO A 28 -9.11 5.03 -28.82
CA PRO A 28 -7.74 4.95 -28.32
C PRO A 28 -7.69 3.88 -27.22
N TYR A 29 -6.84 2.88 -27.43
CA TYR A 29 -6.53 1.86 -26.44
C TYR A 29 -5.81 2.55 -25.29
N VAL A 30 -6.55 2.94 -24.24
CA VAL A 30 -5.91 3.29 -22.97
C VAL A 30 -5.45 1.96 -22.38
N ALA A 31 -4.16 1.68 -22.47
CA ALA A 31 -3.57 0.57 -21.73
C ALA A 31 -3.79 0.84 -20.25
N VAL A 32 -4.79 0.18 -19.66
CA VAL A 32 -4.92 0.11 -18.21
C VAL A 32 -3.77 -0.78 -17.74
N TYR A 33 -2.67 -0.16 -17.32
CA TYR A 33 -1.59 -0.90 -16.70
C TYR A 33 -2.11 -1.47 -15.38
N ALA A 34 -2.20 -2.80 -15.31
CA ALA A 34 -2.51 -3.48 -14.07
C ALA A 34 -1.30 -3.35 -13.14
N VAL A 35 -1.55 -2.85 -11.94
CA VAL A 35 -0.58 -2.88 -10.86
C VAL A 35 -0.77 -4.20 -10.11
N ASP A 36 0.32 -4.92 -9.89
CA ASP A 36 0.28 -6.21 -9.22
C ASP A 36 0.72 -6.11 -7.75
N PHE A 37 0.24 -7.06 -6.95
CA PHE A 37 0.47 -7.12 -5.51
C PHE A 37 1.07 -8.47 -5.13
N TYR A 38 1.83 -8.49 -4.06
CA TYR A 38 2.07 -9.70 -3.30
C TYR A 38 0.90 -9.91 -2.34
N SER A 39 0.25 -11.06 -2.47
CA SER A 39 -0.78 -11.54 -1.55
C SER A 39 -0.17 -11.92 -0.20
N LYS A 40 -1.04 -12.06 0.82
CA LYS A 40 -0.63 -12.39 2.19
C LYS A 40 0.18 -13.68 2.33
N ASP A 41 -0.01 -14.63 1.41
CA ASP A 41 0.63 -15.95 1.42
C ASP A 41 1.85 -16.01 0.51
N GLU A 42 2.10 -14.97 -0.30
CA GLU A 42 3.35 -14.81 -1.04
C GLU A 42 4.47 -14.31 -0.11
N SER A 43 5.71 -14.56 -0.52
CA SER A 43 6.91 -14.05 0.14
C SER A 43 7.61 -13.11 -0.83
N PRO A 44 7.38 -11.78 -0.74
CA PRO A 44 8.03 -10.81 -1.61
C PRO A 44 9.55 -11.03 -1.61
N PHE A 45 10.11 -11.36 -2.78
CA PHE A 45 11.53 -11.66 -2.96
C PHE A 45 12.06 -12.79 -2.05
N GLY A 46 11.21 -13.76 -1.71
CA GLY A 46 11.57 -14.91 -0.88
C GLY A 46 11.65 -14.62 0.62
N ILE A 47 11.25 -13.42 1.06
CA ILE A 47 11.20 -13.02 2.47
C ILE A 47 9.72 -12.93 2.88
N SER A 48 9.38 -13.41 4.08
CA SER A 48 8.00 -13.40 4.55
C SER A 48 7.52 -11.97 4.85
N ASN A 49 6.21 -11.73 4.78
CA ASN A 49 5.65 -10.42 5.11
C ASN A 49 5.99 -9.97 6.54
N GLY A 50 6.02 -10.91 7.50
CA GLY A 50 6.43 -10.63 8.88
C GLY A 50 7.90 -10.20 9.01
N ASP A 51 8.80 -10.82 8.25
CA ASP A 51 10.22 -10.45 8.27
C ASP A 51 10.46 -9.10 7.58
N TRP A 52 9.67 -8.77 6.56
CA TRP A 52 9.69 -7.43 5.96
C TRP A 52 9.20 -6.35 6.91
N VAL A 53 8.16 -6.63 7.70
CA VAL A 53 7.66 -5.71 8.72
C VAL A 53 8.68 -5.54 9.86
N ALA A 54 9.38 -6.60 10.27
CA ALA A 54 10.47 -6.48 11.23
C ALA A 54 11.60 -5.57 10.73
N LYS A 55 12.00 -5.72 9.46
CA LYS A 55 12.98 -4.82 8.80
C LYS A 55 12.47 -3.39 8.69
N TYR A 56 11.18 -3.20 8.43
CA TYR A 56 10.55 -1.89 8.38
C TYR A 56 10.64 -1.16 9.72
N TRP A 57 10.32 -1.82 10.83
CA TRP A 57 10.40 -1.20 12.16
C TRP A 57 11.84 -0.86 12.57
N ASP A 58 12.82 -1.69 12.21
CA ASP A 58 14.23 -1.34 12.44
C ASP A 58 14.64 -0.09 11.65
N TRP A 59 14.13 0.08 10.42
CA TRP A 59 14.31 1.32 9.66
C TRP A 59 13.58 2.50 10.31
N ASP A 60 12.31 2.36 10.68
CA ASP A 60 11.52 3.44 11.27
C ASP A 60 12.19 3.97 12.55
N TYR A 61 12.64 3.08 13.44
CA TYR A 61 13.43 3.44 14.62
C TYR A 61 14.76 4.12 14.29
N SER A 62 15.36 3.85 13.13
CA SER A 62 16.59 4.52 12.71
C SER A 62 16.39 5.97 12.27
N LEU A 63 15.15 6.41 12.05
CA LEU A 63 14.86 7.76 11.56
C LEU A 63 15.04 8.80 12.69
N PRO A 64 15.79 9.88 12.46
CA PRO A 64 15.91 10.97 13.42
C PRO A 64 14.83 12.05 13.22
N ILE A 65 14.69 12.96 14.19
CA ILE A 65 13.93 14.21 14.03
C ILE A 65 14.82 15.31 13.43
N ASP A 66 14.29 16.04 12.45
CA ASP A 66 14.89 17.29 11.96
C ASP A 66 14.77 18.37 13.07
N PRO A 67 15.90 18.93 13.56
CA PRO A 67 15.89 19.86 14.68
C PRO A 67 15.28 21.24 14.34
N GLN A 68 15.14 21.57 13.05
CA GLN A 68 14.54 22.84 12.60
C GLN A 68 13.03 22.75 12.50
N SER A 69 12.51 21.65 11.95
CA SER A 69 11.08 21.47 11.72
C SER A 69 10.37 20.63 12.78
N ASN A 70 11.13 19.95 13.65
CA ASN A 70 10.59 19.03 14.67
C ASN A 70 9.66 17.95 14.07
N VAL A 71 10.00 17.47 12.88
CA VAL A 71 9.35 16.34 12.20
C VAL A 71 10.41 15.32 11.80
N ILE A 72 9.99 14.10 11.43
CA ILE A 72 10.90 13.05 10.97
C ILE A 72 11.78 13.59 9.84
N ALA A 73 13.09 13.41 9.97
CA ALA A 73 14.06 13.88 8.99
C ALA A 73 13.81 13.21 7.63
N GLY A 74 13.79 14.03 6.58
CA GLY A 74 13.46 13.58 5.22
C GLY A 74 11.98 13.79 4.86
N LEU A 75 11.05 13.80 5.83
CA LEU A 75 9.67 14.24 5.60
C LEU A 75 9.61 15.75 5.44
N LYS A 76 9.75 16.19 4.20
CA LYS A 76 9.59 17.59 3.79
C LYS A 76 9.05 17.65 2.36
N GLU A 77 8.46 18.79 2.02
CA GLU A 77 7.98 19.05 0.66
C GLU A 77 9.10 18.85 -0.37
N ASN A 78 8.84 18.04 -1.41
CA ASN A 78 9.81 17.62 -2.42
C ASN A 78 11.04 16.88 -1.86
N GLY A 79 10.96 16.34 -0.64
CA GLY A 79 11.96 15.46 -0.04
C GLY A 79 11.95 14.06 -0.68
N CYS A 80 12.76 13.16 -0.13
CA CYS A 80 12.65 11.74 -0.43
C CYS A 80 12.99 10.91 0.79
N LEU A 81 11.97 10.52 1.55
CA LEU A 81 12.09 9.58 2.65
C LEU A 81 11.63 8.19 2.22
N ILE A 82 12.60 7.36 1.82
CA ILE A 82 12.40 5.93 1.59
C ILE A 82 13.59 5.16 2.16
N HIS A 83 13.36 3.91 2.54
CA HIS A 83 14.45 2.95 2.76
C HIS A 83 14.47 1.91 1.68
N LYS A 84 15.66 1.58 1.21
CA LYS A 84 15.86 0.55 0.20
C LYS A 84 16.54 -0.63 0.86
N GLU A 85 15.79 -1.71 1.01
CA GLU A 85 16.24 -2.94 1.63
C GLU A 85 16.10 -4.07 0.62
N ASN A 86 17.24 -4.56 0.11
CA ASN A 86 17.28 -5.52 -0.99
C ASN A 86 16.45 -5.06 -2.20
N SER A 87 15.31 -5.72 -2.44
CA SER A 87 14.41 -5.44 -3.57
C SER A 87 13.10 -4.78 -3.14
N ILE A 88 13.04 -4.14 -1.97
CA ILE A 88 11.87 -3.36 -1.53
C ILE A 88 12.27 -1.93 -1.18
N ALA A 89 11.51 -0.98 -1.72
CA ALA A 89 11.45 0.39 -1.24
C ALA A 89 10.34 0.50 -0.16
N MET A 90 10.72 0.82 1.07
CA MET A 90 9.82 1.05 2.20
C MET A 90 9.48 2.53 2.28
N LEU A 91 8.18 2.85 2.42
CA LEU A 91 7.68 4.21 2.51
C LEU A 91 7.33 4.57 3.95
N ALA A 92 7.33 5.86 4.27
CA ALA A 92 7.05 6.37 5.62
C ALA A 92 5.66 5.98 6.16
N ASP A 93 5.56 5.76 7.47
CA ASP A 93 4.30 5.47 8.14
C ASP A 93 3.30 6.62 8.04
N THR A 94 2.02 6.28 7.85
CA THR A 94 0.94 7.25 8.01
C THR A 94 0.76 7.69 9.46
N ALA A 95 1.29 6.93 10.44
CA ALA A 95 1.33 7.33 11.85
C ALA A 95 2.05 8.66 12.10
N ALA A 96 2.95 9.07 11.20
CA ALA A 96 3.57 10.39 11.25
C ALA A 96 2.58 11.56 11.06
N GLY A 97 1.36 11.29 10.53
CA GLY A 97 0.33 12.29 10.31
C GLY A 97 0.67 13.30 9.21
N GLY A 98 -0.27 14.21 8.92
CA GLY A 98 -0.02 15.37 8.04
C GLY A 98 -0.18 15.08 6.54
N VAL A 99 0.34 15.99 5.71
CA VAL A 99 0.27 15.90 4.23
C VAL A 99 1.67 16.09 3.66
N TRP A 100 2.16 15.10 2.92
CA TRP A 100 3.54 15.06 2.45
C TRP A 100 3.64 14.74 0.97
N ASN A 101 4.46 15.51 0.25
CA ASN A 101 4.84 15.22 -1.13
C ASN A 101 6.33 14.89 -1.21
N GLN A 102 6.66 13.70 -1.71
CA GLN A 102 8.01 13.17 -1.85
C GLN A 102 8.33 12.94 -3.33
N ASN A 103 9.57 13.21 -3.73
CA ASN A 103 10.08 12.99 -5.09
C ASN A 103 11.26 12.01 -5.03
N CYS A 104 11.04 10.76 -5.41
CA CYS A 104 11.99 9.67 -5.21
C CYS A 104 12.34 8.93 -6.50
N THR A 105 13.49 8.27 -6.52
CA THR A 105 13.87 7.35 -7.61
C THR A 105 14.00 5.93 -7.08
N ILE A 106 13.30 4.99 -7.72
CA ILE A 106 13.35 3.55 -7.41
C ILE A 106 13.78 2.77 -8.66
N SER A 107 14.35 1.59 -8.45
CA SER A 107 14.70 0.68 -9.52
C SER A 107 13.45 -0.09 -9.98
N ARG A 108 13.38 -0.42 -11.26
CA ARG A 108 12.33 -1.25 -11.87
C ARG A 108 12.25 -2.69 -11.33
N ASN A 109 13.21 -3.09 -10.49
CA ASN A 109 13.23 -4.39 -9.81
C ASN A 109 12.83 -4.28 -8.33
N GLU A 110 12.58 -3.06 -7.82
CA GLU A 110 12.16 -2.82 -6.44
C GLU A 110 10.63 -2.90 -6.34
N GLY A 111 10.12 -3.78 -5.47
CA GLY A 111 8.75 -3.69 -4.97
C GLY A 111 8.60 -2.54 -3.97
N ILE A 112 7.38 -2.26 -3.54
CA ILE A 112 7.10 -1.15 -2.61
C ILE A 112 6.32 -1.67 -1.41
N LEU A 113 6.79 -1.35 -0.20
CA LEU A 113 6.09 -1.62 1.06
C LEU A 113 5.47 -0.32 1.57
N ILE A 114 4.15 -0.31 1.69
CA ILE A 114 3.37 0.85 2.13
C ILE A 114 2.67 0.51 3.45
N PRO A 115 3.07 1.11 4.58
CA PRO A 115 2.34 1.04 5.84
C PRO A 115 1.04 1.87 5.78
N ILE A 116 -0.10 1.30 6.17
CA ILE A 116 -1.39 2.04 6.24
C ILE A 116 -1.70 2.49 7.66
N TRP A 117 -1.51 1.62 8.64
CA TRP A 117 -1.64 1.87 10.07
C TRP A 117 -0.98 0.70 10.78
N THR A 118 0.03 0.99 11.61
CA THR A 118 0.91 -0.02 12.15
C THR A 118 1.29 0.31 13.59
N GLY A 119 1.51 -0.74 14.38
CA GLY A 119 1.95 -0.65 15.76
C GLY A 119 3.09 -1.64 16.04
N GLU A 120 4.04 -1.20 16.86
CA GLU A 120 5.11 -2.00 17.43
C GLU A 120 5.01 -1.93 18.94
N CYS A 121 5.57 -2.93 19.62
CA CYS A 121 5.76 -2.89 21.04
C CYS A 121 7.00 -3.71 21.37
N ASN A 122 8.03 -3.05 21.91
CA ASN A 122 9.28 -3.67 22.29
C ASN A 122 9.55 -3.58 23.79
N ALA A 123 10.37 -4.48 24.32
CA ALA A 123 10.64 -4.57 25.75
C ALA A 123 11.45 -3.38 26.32
N GLY A 124 11.83 -2.40 25.51
CA GLY A 124 12.44 -1.13 25.91
C GLY A 124 11.43 0.02 26.08
N GLU A 125 10.24 -0.12 25.52
CA GLU A 125 9.15 0.86 25.61
C GLU A 125 8.45 0.80 26.98
N LYS A 126 8.04 1.95 27.51
CA LYS A 126 7.45 2.06 28.84
C LYS A 126 6.21 1.18 29.04
N ASP A 127 5.32 1.13 28.07
CA ASP A 127 4.06 0.38 28.16
C ASP A 127 4.24 -1.13 27.83
N CYS A 128 5.43 -1.50 27.39
CA CYS A 128 5.82 -2.83 26.94
C CYS A 128 7.01 -3.41 27.74
N LEU A 129 7.45 -2.70 28.78
CA LEU A 129 8.71 -2.95 29.47
C LEU A 129 8.79 -4.37 30.02
N ASP A 130 9.85 -5.09 29.64
CA ASP A 130 10.15 -6.46 30.07
C ASP A 130 9.02 -7.48 29.86
N GLN A 131 8.08 -7.20 28.95
CA GLN A 131 6.96 -8.09 28.65
C GLN A 131 7.40 -9.30 27.80
N PRO A 132 6.78 -10.48 27.98
CA PRO A 132 6.99 -11.62 27.10
C PRO A 132 6.36 -11.37 25.72
N PHE A 133 6.85 -12.07 24.68
CA PHE A 133 6.42 -11.90 23.30
C PHE A 133 4.89 -11.88 23.07
N GLU A 134 4.14 -12.77 23.74
CA GLU A 134 2.68 -12.80 23.59
C GLU A 134 2.03 -11.46 23.99
N GLN A 135 2.55 -10.84 25.04
CA GLN A 135 2.07 -9.55 25.53
C GLN A 135 2.56 -8.41 24.64
N LEU A 136 3.79 -8.49 24.12
CA LEU A 136 4.29 -7.54 23.12
C LEU A 136 3.40 -7.55 21.88
N SER A 137 3.10 -8.73 21.33
CA SER A 137 2.25 -8.89 20.15
C SER A 137 0.83 -8.37 20.40
N LYS A 138 0.27 -8.61 21.60
CA LYS A 138 -1.04 -8.08 21.99
C LYS A 138 -1.04 -6.55 22.12
N ALA A 139 0.02 -5.98 22.69
CA ALA A 139 0.16 -4.53 22.84
C ALA A 139 0.37 -3.84 21.50
N ALA A 140 1.20 -4.39 20.61
CA ALA A 140 1.33 -3.93 19.22
C ALA A 140 -0.04 -3.88 18.51
N ARG A 141 -0.85 -4.94 18.66
CA ARG A 141 -2.23 -4.94 18.15
C ARG A 141 -3.12 -3.88 18.81
N GLY A 142 -2.87 -3.58 20.09
CA GLY A 142 -3.57 -2.57 20.87
C GLY A 142 -3.35 -1.14 20.37
N PHE A 143 -2.14 -0.81 19.90
CA PHE A 143 -1.86 0.47 19.25
C PHE A 143 -2.66 0.63 17.94
N ASP A 144 -2.96 -0.48 17.27
CA ASP A 144 -3.73 -0.52 16.03
C ASP A 144 -5.26 -0.59 16.20
N LEU A 145 -5.79 -0.17 17.35
CA LEU A 145 -7.23 -0.07 17.60
C LEU A 145 -7.80 1.27 17.13
N GLY A 146 -9.12 1.30 16.87
CA GLY A 146 -9.80 2.46 16.31
C GLY A 146 -10.68 2.10 15.11
N LYS A 147 -11.37 3.09 14.54
CA LYS A 147 -11.99 2.97 13.21
C LYS A 147 -11.00 3.44 12.16
N ILE A 148 -10.46 2.50 11.41
CA ILE A 148 -9.35 2.73 10.49
C ILE A 148 -9.87 2.64 9.07
N LYS A 149 -9.61 3.69 8.29
CA LYS A 149 -9.82 3.71 6.85
C LYS A 149 -8.50 3.97 6.16
N GLY A 150 -8.18 3.16 5.16
CA GLY A 150 -6.97 3.31 4.35
C GLY A 150 -7.30 3.27 2.86
N LEU A 151 -6.54 4.02 2.07
CA LEU A 151 -6.68 4.02 0.61
C LEU A 151 -5.30 4.21 -0.03
N VAL A 152 -4.97 3.35 -0.99
CA VAL A 152 -3.78 3.49 -1.85
C VAL A 152 -4.23 3.66 -3.29
N LYS A 153 -3.60 4.62 -3.98
CA LYS A 153 -3.76 4.85 -5.41
C LYS A 153 -2.42 4.82 -6.11
N VAL A 154 -2.38 4.26 -7.31
CA VAL A 154 -1.25 4.38 -8.23
C VAL A 154 -1.77 5.07 -9.48
N ASP A 155 -1.12 6.16 -9.89
CA ASP A 155 -1.51 6.98 -11.03
C ASP A 155 -3.00 7.39 -10.99
N ASN A 156 -3.44 7.81 -9.80
CA ASN A 156 -4.82 8.17 -9.46
C ASN A 156 -5.86 7.04 -9.53
N ILE A 157 -5.45 5.81 -9.84
CA ILE A 157 -6.33 4.63 -9.81
C ILE A 157 -6.31 4.04 -8.40
N PRO A 158 -7.46 3.88 -7.71
CA PRO A 158 -7.54 3.13 -6.46
C PRO A 158 -7.13 1.67 -6.66
N VAL A 159 -6.14 1.22 -5.89
CA VAL A 159 -5.60 -0.15 -6.03
C VAL A 159 -5.59 -0.96 -4.74
N ALA A 160 -5.65 -0.30 -3.57
CA ALA A 160 -5.83 -0.98 -2.29
C ALA A 160 -6.70 -0.14 -1.33
N ALA A 161 -7.46 -0.80 -0.47
CA ALA A 161 -8.33 -0.14 0.51
C ALA A 161 -8.50 -0.97 1.78
N LEU A 162 -8.65 -0.28 2.91
CA LEU A 162 -8.85 -0.84 4.24
C LEU A 162 -10.06 -0.19 4.91
N ASP A 163 -10.90 -1.00 5.55
CA ASP A 163 -11.90 -0.60 6.55
C ASP A 163 -11.81 -1.60 7.71
N ALA A 164 -11.39 -1.13 8.88
CA ALA A 164 -11.32 -1.92 10.11
C ALA A 164 -11.90 -1.14 11.29
N ILE A 165 -12.43 -1.88 12.27
CA ILE A 165 -12.87 -1.35 13.55
C ILE A 165 -12.35 -2.26 14.66
N ASP A 166 -11.44 -1.71 15.47
CA ASP A 166 -10.79 -2.40 16.57
C ASP A 166 -10.20 -3.74 16.09
N TYR A 167 -10.67 -4.86 16.64
CA TYR A 167 -10.22 -6.21 16.31
C TYR A 167 -10.88 -6.81 15.06
N LYS A 168 -11.79 -6.07 14.41
CA LYS A 168 -12.55 -6.57 13.26
C LYS A 168 -12.14 -5.83 11.99
N THR A 169 -11.66 -6.59 11.02
CA THR A 169 -11.42 -6.10 9.67
C THR A 169 -12.70 -6.27 8.83
N ASN A 170 -13.33 -5.16 8.43
CA ASN A 170 -14.56 -5.19 7.64
C ASN A 170 -14.28 -5.37 6.15
N MET A 171 -13.22 -4.73 5.65
CA MET A 171 -12.81 -4.79 4.26
C MET A 171 -11.29 -4.67 4.13
N MET A 172 -10.68 -5.55 3.34
CA MET A 172 -9.33 -5.43 2.84
C MET A 172 -9.30 -5.80 1.37
N ASN A 173 -8.86 -4.87 0.53
CA ASN A 173 -8.58 -5.11 -0.88
C ASN A 173 -7.10 -4.83 -1.14
N ASN A 174 -6.33 -5.83 -1.56
CA ASN A 174 -4.88 -5.75 -1.77
C ASN A 174 -4.07 -5.21 -0.57
N VAL A 175 -4.61 -5.40 0.63
CA VAL A 175 -3.97 -5.08 1.91
C VAL A 175 -3.70 -6.39 2.64
N THR A 176 -2.56 -6.49 3.30
CA THR A 176 -2.17 -7.61 4.15
C THR A 176 -2.11 -7.15 5.60
N GLU A 177 -2.93 -7.78 6.46
CA GLU A 177 -2.78 -7.69 7.92
C GLU A 177 -1.62 -8.60 8.33
N VAL A 178 -0.64 -8.05 9.06
CA VAL A 178 0.59 -8.75 9.44
C VAL A 178 0.69 -8.82 10.96
N TYR A 179 0.96 -10.02 11.47
CA TYR A 179 1.51 -10.24 12.80
C TYR A 179 2.92 -10.79 12.60
N THR A 180 3.90 -10.13 13.22
CA THR A 180 5.28 -10.62 13.19
C THR A 180 5.48 -11.78 14.15
N LYS A 181 6.48 -12.62 13.87
CA LYS A 181 7.12 -13.42 14.93
C LYS A 181 7.99 -12.48 15.77
N GLN A 182 8.42 -12.93 16.96
CA GLN A 182 9.37 -12.14 17.76
C GLN A 182 10.59 -11.79 16.92
N PHE A 183 10.94 -10.51 16.90
CA PHE A 183 12.18 -10.00 16.33
C PHE A 183 12.90 -9.14 17.38
N ASN A 184 14.06 -8.60 17.02
CA ASN A 184 14.75 -7.62 17.85
C ASN A 184 14.71 -6.28 17.13
N ALA A 185 14.15 -5.26 17.79
CA ALA A 185 14.18 -3.87 17.32
C ALA A 185 15.35 -3.14 17.98
N THR A 186 16.04 -2.27 17.24
CA THR A 186 17.11 -1.42 17.78
C THR A 186 16.70 0.03 17.77
N VAL A 187 16.66 0.65 18.95
CA VAL A 187 16.35 2.07 19.13
C VAL A 187 17.67 2.84 19.32
N PRO A 188 18.15 3.60 18.31
CA PRO A 188 19.34 4.41 18.45
C PRO A 188 19.07 5.69 19.27
N THR A 189 20.14 6.34 19.73
CA THR A 189 20.05 7.54 20.60
C THR A 189 19.49 8.76 19.91
N ASP A 190 19.56 8.81 18.59
CA ASP A 190 19.06 9.88 17.73
C ASP A 190 17.72 9.52 17.07
N SER A 191 17.07 8.44 17.52
CA SER A 191 15.76 8.02 17.03
C SER A 191 14.68 9.09 17.22
N HIS A 192 13.67 9.07 16.36
CA HIS A 192 12.51 9.95 16.43
C HIS A 192 11.55 9.63 17.57
N VAL A 193 11.63 8.40 18.11
CA VAL A 193 10.87 8.00 19.29
C VAL A 193 11.53 8.49 20.57
N THR A 194 10.74 9.10 21.45
CA THR A 194 11.25 9.77 22.66
C THR A 194 10.84 9.10 23.97
N ASN A 195 9.99 8.07 23.93
CA ASN A 195 9.34 7.48 25.11
C ASN A 195 9.82 6.06 25.45
N GLU A 196 10.98 5.66 24.95
CA GLU A 196 11.55 4.32 25.16
C GLU A 196 13.06 4.36 25.42
N LYS A 197 13.59 3.24 25.94
CA LYS A 197 15.03 3.10 26.18
C LYS A 197 15.77 2.90 24.87
N TYR A 198 16.97 3.47 24.77
CA TYR A 198 17.90 3.13 23.69
C TYR A 198 18.50 1.74 23.89
N GLY A 199 18.70 1.01 22.79
CA GLY A 199 19.26 -0.34 22.80
C GLY A 199 18.49 -1.29 21.90
N THR A 200 18.79 -2.58 22.03
CA THR A 200 18.13 -3.65 21.26
C THR A 200 17.23 -4.47 22.17
N PHE A 201 15.96 -4.62 21.81
CA PHE A 201 14.94 -5.28 22.62
C PHE A 201 14.14 -6.30 21.83
N PRO A 202 13.68 -7.39 22.46
CA PRO A 202 12.62 -8.23 21.91
C PRO A 202 11.40 -7.38 21.57
N ALA A 203 10.86 -7.62 20.39
CA ALA A 203 9.90 -6.75 19.73
C ALA A 203 8.81 -7.59 19.06
N ALA A 204 7.65 -6.97 18.89
CA ALA A 204 6.54 -7.52 18.14
C ALA A 204 5.77 -6.37 17.48
N ALA A 205 5.39 -6.60 16.23
CA ALA A 205 4.62 -5.66 15.44
C ALA A 205 3.33 -6.28 14.89
N HIS A 206 2.35 -5.41 14.73
CA HIS A 206 1.10 -5.62 14.03
C HIS A 206 0.87 -4.47 13.05
N GLY A 207 0.06 -4.70 12.02
CA GLY A 207 -0.41 -3.60 11.18
C GLY A 207 -0.97 -4.05 9.84
N TRP A 208 -1.42 -3.09 9.06
CA TRP A 208 -1.90 -3.28 7.70
C TRP A 208 -0.94 -2.67 6.69
N PHE A 209 -0.50 -3.49 5.74
CA PHE A 209 0.52 -3.14 4.77
C PHE A 209 0.06 -3.46 3.35
N VAL A 210 0.55 -2.70 2.38
CA VAL A 210 0.44 -3.02 0.95
C VAL A 210 1.82 -3.37 0.43
N PHE A 211 1.93 -4.54 -0.19
CA PHE A 211 3.15 -5.02 -0.84
C PHE A 211 2.97 -4.97 -2.36
N LEU A 212 3.43 -3.88 -2.97
CA LEU A 212 3.39 -3.68 -4.40
C LEU A 212 4.49 -4.48 -5.10
N LYS A 213 4.16 -5.16 -6.19
CA LYS A 213 5.18 -5.68 -7.11
C LYS A 213 5.87 -4.50 -7.83
N PRO A 214 7.08 -4.70 -8.38
CA PRO A 214 7.78 -3.63 -9.06
C PRO A 214 6.94 -2.94 -10.13
N LEU A 215 6.97 -1.61 -10.11
CA LEU A 215 6.33 -0.79 -11.12
C LEU A 215 7.10 -0.87 -12.45
N GLN A 216 6.40 -0.59 -13.55
CA GLN A 216 7.07 -0.48 -14.85
C GLN A 216 8.01 0.73 -14.86
N PRO A 217 9.06 0.73 -15.69
CA PRO A 217 9.90 1.91 -15.87
C PRO A 217 9.08 3.11 -16.35
N GLY A 218 9.33 4.27 -15.76
CA GLY A 218 8.57 5.49 -16.05
C GLY A 218 8.32 6.36 -14.83
N ASN A 219 7.48 7.38 -15.01
CA ASN A 219 7.04 8.24 -13.90
C ASN A 219 5.71 7.73 -13.37
N HIS A 220 5.65 7.52 -12.07
CA HIS A 220 4.46 7.05 -11.37
C HIS A 220 4.15 7.92 -10.16
N THR A 221 2.88 8.04 -9.82
CA THR A 221 2.44 8.62 -8.54
C THR A 221 1.88 7.53 -7.66
N VAL A 222 2.46 7.33 -6.48
CA VAL A 222 1.92 6.46 -5.43
C VAL A 222 1.37 7.35 -4.32
N TYR A 223 0.05 7.33 -4.18
CA TYR A 223 -0.65 8.07 -3.13
C TYR A 223 -1.19 7.08 -2.10
N TYR A 224 -1.05 7.41 -0.82
CA TYR A 224 -1.71 6.66 0.24
C TYR A 224 -2.17 7.57 1.37
N GLN A 225 -3.26 7.19 2.01
CA GLN A 225 -3.82 7.92 3.14
C GLN A 225 -4.37 6.97 4.19
N ASN A 226 -4.49 7.49 5.40
CA ASN A 226 -5.31 6.88 6.44
C ASN A 226 -6.21 7.91 7.14
N SER A 227 -7.21 7.39 7.84
CA SER A 227 -7.99 8.10 8.84
C SER A 227 -8.27 7.13 9.97
N VAL A 228 -7.96 7.53 11.19
CA VAL A 228 -8.18 6.74 12.40
C VAL A 228 -9.04 7.57 13.34
N GLU A 229 -10.27 7.11 13.58
CA GLU A 229 -11.14 7.68 14.60
C GLU A 229 -11.05 6.85 15.88
N PRO A 230 -10.96 7.50 17.06
CA PRO A 230 -10.90 6.77 18.31
C PRO A 230 -12.20 6.02 18.62
N THR A 231 -12.06 4.91 19.32
CA THR A 231 -13.13 4.07 19.86
C THR A 231 -13.02 4.02 21.38
N THR A 232 -13.96 3.36 22.05
CA THR A 232 -13.87 3.10 23.50
C THR A 232 -12.69 2.21 23.87
N LEU A 233 -12.14 1.44 22.93
CA LEU A 233 -11.02 0.52 23.18
C LEU A 233 -9.65 1.17 22.92
N SER A 234 -9.56 2.08 21.95
CA SER A 234 -8.31 2.79 21.61
C SER A 234 -8.11 4.08 22.41
N GLY A 235 -9.20 4.76 22.77
CA GLY A 235 -9.12 6.08 23.39
C GLY A 235 -8.69 7.18 22.40
N ALA A 236 -8.77 8.44 22.84
CA ALA A 236 -8.59 9.61 21.96
C ALA A 236 -7.16 9.76 21.38
N GLY A 237 -6.17 9.13 22.01
CA GLY A 237 -4.76 9.19 21.57
C GLY A 237 -4.49 8.56 20.22
N ASN A 238 -5.35 7.65 19.75
CA ASN A 238 -5.21 7.00 18.45
C ASN A 238 -5.77 7.81 17.27
N SER A 239 -6.27 9.02 17.49
CA SER A 239 -6.78 9.84 16.39
C SER A 239 -5.65 10.24 15.45
N ASN A 240 -5.75 9.87 14.17
CA ASN A 240 -4.77 10.23 13.16
C ASN A 240 -5.42 10.47 11.80
N THR A 241 -4.80 11.32 10.99
CA THR A 241 -5.11 11.47 9.56
C THR A 241 -3.84 11.87 8.84
N ALA A 242 -3.50 11.11 7.80
CA ALA A 242 -2.32 11.38 7.01
C ALA A 242 -2.58 11.16 5.52
N GLN A 243 -1.84 11.89 4.69
CA GLN A 243 -1.83 11.75 3.24
C GLN A 243 -0.40 11.88 2.72
N PHE A 244 0.03 10.90 1.96
CA PHE A 244 1.35 10.84 1.38
C PHE A 244 1.24 10.69 -0.14
N THR A 245 2.01 11.49 -0.86
CA THR A 245 2.16 11.39 -2.31
C THR A 245 3.63 11.22 -2.62
N TYR A 246 4.00 10.09 -3.23
CA TYR A 246 5.33 9.85 -3.77
C TYR A 246 5.27 9.95 -5.29
N HIS A 247 6.04 10.87 -5.84
CA HIS A 247 6.34 10.93 -7.26
C HIS A 247 7.60 10.10 -7.51
N PHE A 248 7.42 8.91 -8.08
CA PHE A 248 8.51 8.02 -8.40
C PHE A 248 8.96 8.19 -9.84
N LYS A 249 10.27 8.29 -10.01
CA LYS A 249 10.96 7.92 -11.25
C LYS A 249 11.44 6.48 -11.11
N VAL A 250 10.95 5.60 -11.97
CA VAL A 250 11.29 4.16 -11.98
C VAL A 250 12.28 3.90 -13.12
N GLU A 251 13.48 3.45 -12.79
CA GLU A 251 14.61 3.23 -13.73
C GLU A 251 15.06 1.77 -13.82
#